data_AF-A0A955SMX5-F1
#
_entry.id   AF-A0A955SMX5-F1
#
_cell.length_a   1.000
_cell.length_b   1.000
_cell.length_c   1.000
_cell.angle_alpha   90.00
_cell.angle_beta   90.00
_cell.angle_gamma   90.00
#
_symmetry.space_group_name_H-M   'P 1'
#
loop_
_entity.id
_entity.type
_entity.pdbx_description
1 polymer ?
#
loop_
_entity_poly.entity_id
_entity_poly.type
_entity_poly.pdbx_seq_one_letter_code
_entity_poly.pdbx_strand_id
1 'polypeptide(L)'
;MSPTLLFLSGLIFLGAYCAYRLTTGGAKPSPSQWVTGIVLLGGLILDNLATGMATKGLLICLLPLLSFWVLMFFGRNHLPSGGDWIAMIAIGLSLCLSYSIYHQAIGAYESGDEFFYHQSEGNIASFEWIAFTNPDTGERTPWKLGFWIDSLTAIMLMVVAGISFLVHLFSLGYMKGEENYSRYFGYLGIFSFSMLLLVLTDNLFVLYICWELVGVSSFLLIGFFINKDSAAAAAKKAFLTNRVGDLGFAIGLF
;
A
#
# COMPACT_ATOMS: atom_id res chain seq x y z
N MET A 1 7.63 8.09 12.72
CA MET A 1 7.97 7.51 11.40
C MET A 1 9.05 6.46 11.71
N SER A 2 9.43 5.58 10.81
CA SER A 2 10.86 5.45 10.57
C SER A 2 11.42 6.72 9.94
N PRO A 3 11.37 7.99 10.50
CA PRO A 3 12.17 8.99 9.83
C PRO A 3 13.61 8.51 9.99
N THR A 4 13.94 7.77 11.06
CA THR A 4 15.15 6.98 11.21
C THR A 4 15.48 6.08 10.03
N LEU A 5 14.64 5.59 9.12
CA LEU A 5 15.10 4.80 7.94
C LEU A 5 15.37 5.67 6.71
N LEU A 6 14.65 6.77 6.50
CA LEU A 6 15.01 7.81 5.52
C LEU A 6 16.16 8.72 6.02
N PHE A 7 16.32 8.83 7.33
CA PHE A 7 17.31 9.60 8.06
C PHE A 7 18.49 8.71 8.45
N LEU A 8 18.37 7.37 8.59
CA LEU A 8 19.49 6.42 8.61
C LEU A 8 19.96 6.14 7.19
N SER A 9 19.09 5.96 6.18
CA SER A 9 19.60 5.91 4.79
C SER A 9 20.23 7.25 4.40
N GLY A 10 19.67 8.38 4.87
CA GLY A 10 20.25 9.71 4.80
C GLY A 10 21.53 9.90 5.63
N LEU A 11 21.64 9.36 6.86
CA LEU A 11 22.83 9.40 7.73
C LEU A 11 23.89 8.37 7.34
N ILE A 12 23.51 7.29 6.64
CA ILE A 12 24.42 6.33 6.02
C ILE A 12 24.95 6.95 4.73
N PHE A 13 24.13 7.67 3.95
CA PHE A 13 24.61 8.51 2.85
C PHE A 13 25.50 9.63 3.37
N LEU A 14 25.08 10.39 4.38
CA LEU A 14 25.84 11.49 4.96
C LEU A 14 27.07 10.97 5.71
N GLY A 15 26.98 9.81 6.36
CA GLY A 15 28.05 9.16 7.11
C GLY A 15 29.08 8.50 6.20
N ALA A 16 28.66 7.82 5.14
CA ALA A 16 29.56 7.32 4.09
C ALA A 16 30.16 8.47 3.27
N TYR A 17 29.39 9.53 2.97
CA TYR A 17 29.87 10.73 2.28
C TYR A 17 30.80 11.57 3.16
N CYS A 18 30.54 11.67 4.47
CA CYS A 18 31.38 12.41 5.42
C CYS A 18 32.63 11.60 5.80
N ALA A 19 32.55 10.27 5.98
CA ALA A 19 33.71 9.39 6.15
C ALA A 19 34.58 9.37 4.88
N TYR A 20 33.97 9.43 3.70
CA TYR A 20 34.67 9.58 2.41
C TYR A 20 35.33 10.95 2.26
N ARG A 21 34.64 12.04 2.63
CA ARG A 21 35.19 13.41 2.57
C ARG A 21 36.33 13.62 3.58
N LEU A 22 36.30 12.92 4.71
CA LEU A 22 37.35 12.94 5.74
C LEU A 22 38.59 12.10 5.36
N THR A 23 38.43 11.08 4.52
CA THR A 23 39.54 10.22 4.06
C THR A 23 40.18 10.67 2.74
N THR A 24 39.46 11.42 1.91
CA THR A 24 39.91 11.78 0.54
C THR A 24 40.03 13.28 0.26
N GLY A 25 39.90 14.14 1.28
CA GLY A 25 40.22 15.57 1.16
C GLY A 25 39.36 16.34 0.13
N GLY A 26 38.13 15.89 -0.13
CA GLY A 26 37.20 16.60 -1.02
C GLY A 26 37.31 16.28 -2.51
N ALA A 27 37.90 15.15 -2.90
CA ALA A 27 37.86 14.67 -4.29
C ALA A 27 36.45 14.22 -4.70
N LYS A 28 36.05 14.52 -5.95
CA LYS A 28 34.76 14.05 -6.52
C LYS A 28 34.77 12.52 -6.63
N PRO A 29 33.68 11.82 -6.23
CA PRO A 29 33.60 10.35 -6.33
C PRO A 29 33.70 9.87 -7.78
N SER A 30 34.47 8.81 -8.01
CA SER A 30 34.64 8.21 -9.34
C SER A 30 33.35 7.49 -9.77
N PRO A 31 33.08 7.35 -11.09
CA PRO A 31 31.88 6.67 -11.59
C PRO A 31 31.69 5.25 -11.05
N SER A 32 32.79 4.51 -10.78
CA SER A 32 32.75 3.17 -10.19
C SER A 32 32.19 3.14 -8.77
N GLN A 33 32.40 4.18 -7.97
CA GLN A 33 31.92 4.25 -6.58
C GLN A 33 30.41 4.52 -6.50
N TRP A 34 29.85 5.25 -7.48
CA TRP A 34 28.40 5.38 -7.65
C TRP A 34 27.74 4.04 -7.98
N VAL A 35 28.38 3.24 -8.83
CA VAL A 35 27.89 1.90 -9.17
C VAL A 35 27.90 1.00 -7.93
N THR A 36 28.97 1.00 -7.13
CA THR A 36 29.03 0.20 -5.90
C THR A 36 28.00 0.66 -4.87
N GLY A 37 27.77 1.96 -4.73
CA GLY A 37 26.72 2.51 -3.86
C GLY A 37 25.31 2.10 -4.27
N ILE A 38 24.99 2.15 -5.57
CA ILE A 38 23.69 1.70 -6.11
C ILE A 38 23.50 0.19 -5.94
N VAL A 39 24.55 -0.61 -6.16
CA VAL A 39 24.49 -2.07 -6.00
C VAL A 39 24.30 -2.46 -4.52
N LEU A 40 25.01 -1.79 -3.60
CA LEU A 40 24.83 -2.02 -2.15
C LEU A 40 23.45 -1.57 -1.67
N LEU A 41 22.95 -0.43 -2.16
CA LEU A 41 21.60 0.02 -1.85
C LEU A 41 20.54 -0.94 -2.40
N GLY A 42 20.74 -1.41 -3.63
CA GLY A 42 19.90 -2.42 -4.27
C GLY A 42 19.92 -3.74 -3.49
N GLY A 43 21.08 -4.20 -3.04
CA GLY A 43 21.22 -5.39 -2.18
C GLY A 43 20.49 -5.22 -0.85
N LEU A 44 20.70 -4.11 -0.14
CA LEU A 44 20.01 -3.81 1.12
C LEU A 44 18.49 -3.70 0.97
N ILE A 45 18.02 -3.13 -0.14
CA ILE A 45 16.59 -3.06 -0.48
C ILE A 45 16.05 -4.46 -0.75
N LEU A 46 16.77 -5.28 -1.52
CA LEU A 46 16.38 -6.65 -1.84
C LEU A 46 16.38 -7.56 -0.61
N ASP A 47 17.34 -7.40 0.30
CA ASP A 47 17.44 -8.16 1.54
C ASP A 47 16.31 -7.78 2.52
N ASN A 48 15.98 -6.49 2.62
CA ASN A 48 14.81 -6.03 3.38
C ASN A 48 13.49 -6.43 2.71
N LEU A 49 13.42 -6.45 1.37
CA LEU A 49 12.27 -6.99 0.64
C LEU A 49 12.15 -8.49 0.84
N ALA A 50 13.25 -9.21 1.04
CA ALA A 50 13.27 -10.65 1.23
C ALA A 50 12.86 -11.04 2.66
N THR A 51 13.21 -10.24 3.67
CA THR A 51 13.05 -10.61 5.09
C THR A 51 11.97 -9.80 5.83
N GLY A 52 11.70 -8.55 5.45
CA GLY A 52 10.77 -7.67 6.16
C GLY A 52 9.32 -7.91 5.77
N MET A 53 8.56 -8.67 6.57
CA MET A 53 7.13 -8.90 6.31
C MET A 53 6.31 -7.61 6.37
N ALA A 54 6.55 -6.74 7.35
CA ALA A 54 5.92 -5.43 7.41
C ALA A 54 6.20 -4.56 6.16
N THR A 55 7.44 -4.60 5.64
CA THR A 55 7.81 -3.91 4.40
C THR A 55 7.04 -4.44 3.20
N LYS A 56 6.90 -5.77 3.09
CA LYS A 56 6.08 -6.42 2.04
C LYS A 56 4.62 -5.97 2.14
N GLY A 57 4.03 -5.99 3.34
CA GLY A 57 2.65 -5.55 3.57
C GLY A 57 2.40 -4.11 3.12
N LEU A 58 3.29 -3.19 3.51
CA LEU A 58 3.24 -1.80 3.07
C LEU A 58 3.36 -1.65 1.55
N LEU A 59 4.30 -2.36 0.93
CA LEU A 59 4.48 -2.32 -0.53
C LEU A 59 3.27 -2.86 -1.28
N ILE A 60 2.64 -3.93 -0.81
CA ILE A 60 1.41 -4.50 -1.39
C ILE A 60 0.31 -3.43 -1.48
N CYS A 61 0.19 -2.56 -0.47
CA CYS A 61 -0.79 -1.48 -0.50
C CYS A 61 -0.30 -0.29 -1.35
N LEU A 62 0.96 0.11 -1.22
CA LEU A 62 1.47 1.31 -1.89
C LEU A 62 1.59 1.15 -3.40
N LEU A 63 1.85 -0.04 -3.93
CA LEU A 63 1.95 -0.30 -5.37
C LEU A 63 0.70 0.11 -6.16
N PRO A 64 -0.52 -0.40 -5.84
CA PRO A 64 -1.74 0.01 -6.55
C PRO A 64 -2.09 1.48 -6.32
N LEU A 65 -1.74 2.06 -5.17
CA LEU A 65 -1.89 3.50 -4.91
C LEU A 65 -0.98 4.34 -5.82
N LEU A 66 0.29 3.94 -5.98
CA LEU A 66 1.23 4.60 -6.88
C LEU A 66 0.76 4.50 -8.33
N SER A 67 0.23 3.33 -8.73
CA SER A 67 -0.39 3.17 -10.04
C SER A 67 -1.56 4.15 -10.25
N PHE A 68 -2.44 4.31 -9.26
CA PHE A 68 -3.52 5.30 -9.30
C PHE A 68 -3.00 6.71 -9.55
N TRP A 69 -2.00 7.16 -8.77
CA TRP A 69 -1.41 8.50 -8.95
C TRP A 69 -0.79 8.67 -10.33
N VAL A 70 -0.03 7.70 -10.82
CA VAL A 70 0.59 7.79 -12.14
C VAL A 70 -0.47 7.86 -13.25
N LEU A 71 -1.53 7.05 -13.16
CA LEU A 71 -2.58 7.02 -14.18
C LEU A 71 -3.49 8.24 -14.16
N MET A 72 -3.77 8.79 -12.99
CA MET A 72 -4.59 10.00 -12.87
C MET A 72 -3.90 11.22 -13.44
N PHE A 73 -2.59 11.37 -13.24
CA PHE A 73 -1.85 12.56 -13.71
C PHE A 73 -1.27 12.40 -15.12
N PHE A 74 -0.81 11.20 -15.48
CA PHE A 74 -0.05 10.97 -16.72
C PHE A 74 -0.76 10.05 -17.73
N GLY A 75 -1.86 9.39 -17.34
CA GLY A 75 -2.53 8.35 -18.13
C GLY A 75 -2.99 8.78 -19.52
N ARG A 76 -3.77 9.88 -19.62
CA ARG A 76 -4.42 10.29 -20.88
C ARG A 76 -3.45 10.84 -21.93
N ASN A 77 -2.42 11.56 -21.50
CA ASN A 77 -1.62 12.40 -22.42
C ASN A 77 -0.19 11.88 -22.67
N HIS A 78 0.35 10.96 -21.84
CA HIS A 78 1.78 10.63 -21.87
C HIS A 78 2.10 9.13 -21.95
N LEU A 79 1.12 8.23 -21.82
CA LEU A 79 1.37 6.79 -21.69
C LEU A 79 0.80 5.96 -22.86
N PRO A 80 1.56 5.00 -23.41
CA PRO A 80 1.06 4.09 -24.42
C PRO A 80 -0.06 3.22 -23.85
N SER A 81 -1.09 2.94 -24.66
CA SER A 81 -2.30 2.20 -24.27
C SER A 81 -3.05 2.77 -23.07
N GLY A 82 -2.83 4.04 -22.70
CA GLY A 82 -3.46 4.65 -21.53
C GLY A 82 -2.88 4.19 -20.18
N GLY A 83 -1.73 3.49 -20.18
CA GLY A 83 -0.98 3.14 -18.97
C GLY A 83 -1.46 1.89 -18.22
N ASP A 84 -2.35 1.09 -18.80
CA ASP A 84 -2.81 -0.18 -18.25
C ASP A 84 -1.70 -1.13 -17.77
N TRP A 85 -0.58 -1.18 -18.49
CA TRP A 85 0.59 -1.97 -18.11
C TRP A 85 1.14 -1.58 -16.73
N ILE A 86 1.04 -0.31 -16.31
CA ILE A 86 1.47 0.15 -14.98
C ILE A 86 0.55 -0.43 -13.91
N ALA A 87 -0.76 -0.39 -14.12
CA ALA A 87 -1.72 -0.98 -13.18
C ALA A 87 -1.56 -2.50 -13.10
N MET A 88 -1.37 -3.17 -14.24
CA MET A 88 -1.13 -4.61 -14.30
C MET A 88 0.15 -5.02 -13.59
N ILE A 89 1.26 -4.31 -13.80
CA ILE A 89 2.52 -4.60 -13.11
C ILE A 89 2.39 -4.30 -11.62
N ALA A 90 1.78 -3.18 -11.23
CA ALA A 90 1.62 -2.83 -9.81
C ALA A 90 0.79 -3.88 -9.05
N ILE A 91 -0.34 -4.31 -9.60
CA ILE A 91 -1.18 -5.33 -8.96
C ILE A 91 -0.56 -6.74 -9.06
N GLY A 92 0.15 -7.05 -10.15
CA GLY A 92 0.92 -8.29 -10.29
C GLY A 92 2.05 -8.41 -9.27
N LEU A 93 2.81 -7.32 -9.06
CA LEU A 93 3.84 -7.26 -8.01
C LEU A 93 3.22 -7.42 -6.62
N SER A 94 2.07 -6.79 -6.38
CA SER A 94 1.31 -6.93 -5.12
C SER A 94 0.89 -8.39 -4.89
N LEU A 95 0.46 -9.09 -5.94
CA LEU A 95 0.12 -10.51 -5.88
C LEU A 95 1.36 -11.37 -5.58
N CYS A 96 2.50 -11.12 -6.23
CA CYS A 96 3.74 -11.85 -5.97
C CYS A 96 4.24 -11.65 -4.52
N LEU A 97 4.17 -10.42 -4.01
CA LEU A 97 4.51 -10.12 -2.62
C LEU A 97 3.54 -10.79 -1.63
N SER A 98 2.25 -10.78 -1.93
CA SER A 98 1.25 -11.46 -1.12
C SER A 98 1.45 -12.98 -1.09
N TYR A 99 1.78 -13.59 -2.23
CA TYR A 99 2.14 -15.01 -2.30
C TYR A 99 3.38 -15.31 -1.47
N SER A 100 4.37 -14.42 -1.50
CA SER A 100 5.58 -14.55 -0.68
C SER A 100 5.27 -14.52 0.82
N ILE A 101 4.38 -13.64 1.28
CA ILE A 101 3.90 -13.61 2.68
C ILE A 101 3.19 -14.92 3.04
N TYR A 102 2.29 -15.39 2.16
CA TYR A 102 1.57 -16.64 2.37
C TYR A 102 2.51 -17.86 2.47
N HIS A 103 3.52 -17.95 1.61
CA HIS A 103 4.52 -19.02 1.67
C HIS A 103 5.34 -18.99 2.97
N GLN A 104 5.72 -17.80 3.45
CA GLN A 104 6.37 -17.66 4.75
C GLN A 104 5.44 -18.05 5.91
N ALA A 105 4.14 -17.76 5.79
CA ALA A 105 3.14 -18.16 6.79
C ALA A 105 2.96 -19.67 6.89
N ILE A 106 2.96 -20.40 5.76
CA ILE A 106 2.94 -21.86 5.77
C ILE A 106 4.25 -22.44 6.32
N GLY A 107 5.40 -21.93 5.86
CA GLY A 107 6.70 -22.47 6.30
C GLY A 107 6.92 -22.38 7.81
N ALA A 108 6.40 -21.33 8.46
CA ALA A 108 6.45 -21.19 9.91
C ALA A 108 5.44 -22.07 10.66
N TYR A 109 4.27 -22.36 10.04
CA TYR A 109 3.33 -23.33 10.60
C TYR A 109 3.94 -24.74 10.64
N GLU A 110 4.68 -25.12 9.59
CA GLU A 110 5.35 -26.42 9.48
C GLU A 110 6.58 -26.55 10.39
N SER A 111 7.31 -25.47 10.66
CA SER A 111 8.47 -25.50 11.57
C SER A 111 8.08 -25.58 13.05
N GLY A 112 6.80 -25.47 13.39
CA GLY A 112 6.32 -25.40 14.77
C GLY A 112 6.76 -24.13 15.49
N ASP A 113 7.26 -23.13 14.76
CA ASP A 113 7.63 -21.85 15.32
C ASP A 113 6.38 -21.05 15.69
N GLU A 114 6.32 -20.66 16.96
CA GLU A 114 5.34 -19.72 17.52
C GLU A 114 5.41 -18.30 16.91
N PHE A 115 6.23 -18.09 15.88
CA PHE A 115 6.55 -16.81 15.23
C PHE A 115 5.34 -16.06 14.66
N PHE A 116 4.23 -16.75 14.35
CA PHE A 116 2.96 -16.13 13.92
C PHE A 116 1.97 -15.88 15.07
N TYR A 117 2.15 -16.51 16.23
CA TYR A 117 1.27 -16.36 17.40
C TYR A 117 1.79 -15.32 18.40
N HIS A 118 3.11 -15.08 18.45
CA HIS A 118 3.73 -14.07 19.28
C HIS A 118 4.15 -12.83 18.49
N GLN A 119 4.04 -11.67 19.15
CA GLN A 119 4.39 -10.33 18.69
C GLN A 119 5.89 -10.23 18.34
N SER A 120 6.29 -10.82 17.21
CA SER A 120 7.62 -10.67 16.62
C SER A 120 7.72 -9.29 15.95
N GLU A 121 8.85 -8.60 16.14
CA GLU A 121 9.13 -7.26 15.59
C GLU A 121 8.98 -7.19 14.05
N GLY A 122 8.99 -8.33 13.35
CA GLY A 122 8.76 -8.43 11.90
C GLY A 122 7.28 -8.38 11.47
N ASN A 123 6.33 -8.65 12.38
CA ASN A 123 4.89 -8.73 12.10
C ASN A 123 4.17 -7.40 12.26
N ILE A 124 4.79 -6.44 12.97
CA ILE A 124 4.15 -5.19 13.38
C ILE A 124 4.99 -3.99 12.96
N ALA A 125 4.50 -3.23 11.98
CA ALA A 125 4.95 -1.86 11.76
C ALA A 125 3.93 -0.91 12.39
N SER A 126 4.33 -0.17 13.43
CA SER A 126 3.48 0.86 14.02
C SER A 126 4.11 2.25 13.90
N PHE A 127 3.32 3.20 13.45
CA PHE A 127 3.68 4.62 13.35
C PHE A 127 2.69 5.43 14.18
N GLU A 128 3.21 6.23 15.11
CA GLU A 128 2.40 7.21 15.83
C GLU A 128 1.91 8.29 14.85
N TRP A 129 0.59 8.31 14.62
CA TRP A 129 -0.01 9.25 13.69
C TRP A 129 -0.51 10.51 14.38
N ILE A 130 -1.28 10.35 15.46
CA ILE A 130 -1.83 11.45 16.24
C ILE A 130 -1.60 11.13 17.71
N ALA A 131 -1.15 12.10 18.50
CA ALA A 131 -1.10 11.95 19.95
C ALA A 131 -2.03 12.97 20.58
N PHE A 132 -3.02 12.48 21.32
CA PHE A 132 -3.85 13.32 22.14
C PHE A 132 -3.17 13.50 23.48
N THR A 133 -3.06 14.75 23.94
CA THR A 133 -2.57 15.04 25.30
C THR A 133 -3.79 15.42 26.12
N ASN A 134 -4.05 14.66 27.17
CA ASN A 134 -5.13 14.98 28.09
C ASN A 134 -4.79 16.31 28.80
N PRO A 135 -5.62 17.37 28.67
CA PRO A 135 -5.35 18.67 29.29
C PRO A 135 -5.29 18.62 30.82
N ASP A 136 -6.01 17.67 31.43
CA ASP A 136 -6.18 17.59 32.88
C ASP A 136 -5.10 16.72 33.56
N THR A 137 -4.61 15.68 32.87
CA THR A 137 -3.60 14.75 33.43
C THR A 137 -2.21 14.91 32.81
N GLY A 138 -2.07 15.65 31.70
CA GLY A 138 -0.82 15.76 30.94
C GLY A 138 -0.40 14.46 30.26
N GLU A 139 -1.22 13.40 30.32
CA GLU A 139 -0.91 12.08 29.77
C GLU A 139 -1.06 12.10 28.25
N ARG A 140 -0.04 11.60 27.53
CA ARG A 140 -0.05 11.49 26.07
C ARG A 140 -0.55 10.12 25.68
N THR A 141 -1.67 10.05 24.97
CA THR A 141 -2.21 8.82 24.36
C THR A 141 -1.90 8.81 22.86
N PRO A 142 -0.77 8.18 22.45
CA PRO A 142 -0.42 8.09 21.04
C PRO A 142 -1.34 7.08 20.33
N TRP A 143 -2.10 7.57 19.35
CA TRP A 143 -2.81 6.75 18.38
C TRP A 143 -1.81 6.29 17.31
N LYS A 144 -1.55 4.99 17.31
CA LYS A 144 -0.63 4.35 16.39
C LYS A 144 -1.42 3.76 15.21
N LEU A 145 -0.95 4.07 14.00
CA LEU A 145 -1.26 3.31 12.80
C LEU A 145 -0.38 2.07 12.84
N GLY A 146 -0.97 0.92 13.15
CA GLY A 146 -0.29 -0.36 13.10
C GLY A 146 -0.70 -1.18 11.89
N PHE A 147 0.22 -2.03 11.46
CA PHE A 147 0.01 -3.06 10.47
C PHE A 147 0.33 -4.37 11.15
N TRP A 148 -0.58 -5.34 11.12
CA TRP A 148 -0.35 -6.66 11.70
C TRP A 148 -0.56 -7.71 10.62
N ILE A 149 0.48 -8.49 10.36
CA ILE A 149 0.40 -9.66 9.48
C ILE A 149 0.27 -10.93 10.34
N ASP A 150 -0.93 -11.48 10.40
CA ASP A 150 -1.23 -12.79 10.98
C ASP A 150 -1.58 -13.81 9.88
N SER A 151 -1.87 -15.06 10.26
CA SER A 151 -2.23 -16.12 9.31
C SER A 151 -3.50 -15.79 8.52
N LEU A 152 -4.48 -15.13 9.16
CA LEU A 152 -5.71 -14.71 8.50
C LEU A 152 -5.43 -13.62 7.46
N THR A 153 -4.67 -12.59 7.83
CA THR A 153 -4.23 -11.51 6.95
C THR A 153 -3.45 -12.05 5.76
N ALA A 154 -2.54 -13.01 5.97
CA ALA A 154 -1.77 -13.63 4.88
C ALA A 154 -2.67 -14.29 3.82
N ILE A 155 -3.71 -15.02 4.25
CA ILE A 155 -4.70 -15.63 3.36
C ILE A 155 -5.54 -14.55 2.67
N MET A 156 -6.04 -13.58 3.44
CA MET A 156 -6.91 -12.53 2.92
C MET A 156 -6.19 -11.62 1.91
N LEU A 157 -4.92 -11.29 2.14
CA LEU A 157 -4.09 -10.57 1.19
C LEU A 157 -3.98 -11.34 -0.13
N MET A 158 -3.80 -12.66 -0.08
CA MET A 158 -3.67 -13.49 -1.29
C MET A 158 -4.98 -13.52 -2.09
N VAL A 159 -6.11 -13.67 -1.40
CA VAL A 159 -7.44 -13.64 -2.02
C VAL A 159 -7.73 -12.26 -2.65
N VAL A 160 -7.53 -11.18 -1.89
CA VAL A 160 -7.83 -9.81 -2.36
C VAL A 160 -6.90 -9.41 -3.51
N ALA A 161 -5.60 -9.70 -3.41
CA ALA A 161 -4.65 -9.44 -4.50
C ALA A 161 -4.95 -10.30 -5.74
N GLY A 162 -5.34 -11.56 -5.56
CA GLY A 162 -5.69 -12.47 -6.64
C GLY A 162 -6.93 -12.02 -7.40
N ILE A 163 -8.02 -11.71 -6.69
CA ILE A 163 -9.25 -11.15 -7.29
C ILE A 163 -8.93 -9.82 -7.97
N SER A 164 -8.17 -8.94 -7.32
CA SER A 164 -7.78 -7.65 -7.89
C SER A 164 -7.02 -7.83 -9.21
N PHE A 165 -6.05 -8.75 -9.26
CA PHE A 165 -5.30 -9.06 -10.48
C PHE A 165 -6.21 -9.58 -11.60
N LEU A 166 -7.13 -10.50 -11.30
CA LEU A 166 -8.08 -11.03 -12.29
C LEU A 166 -9.02 -9.95 -12.82
N VAL A 167 -9.52 -9.06 -11.96
CA VAL A 167 -10.39 -7.95 -12.37
C VAL A 167 -9.62 -6.95 -13.24
N HIS A 168 -8.35 -6.66 -12.93
CA HIS A 168 -7.50 -5.82 -13.78
C HIS A 168 -7.28 -6.48 -15.15
N LEU A 169 -6.95 -7.78 -15.17
CA LEU A 169 -6.73 -8.54 -16.40
C LEU A 169 -7.98 -8.57 -17.28
N PHE A 170 -9.14 -8.85 -16.69
CA PHE A 170 -10.43 -8.84 -17.38
C PHE A 170 -10.75 -7.45 -17.95
N SER A 171 -10.44 -6.41 -17.19
CA SER A 171 -10.72 -5.03 -17.59
C SER A 171 -9.94 -4.56 -18.81
N LEU A 172 -8.78 -5.16 -19.12
CA LEU A 172 -8.00 -4.85 -20.33
C LEU A 172 -8.82 -5.11 -21.60
N GLY A 173 -9.55 -6.23 -21.64
CA GLY A 173 -10.41 -6.59 -22.75
C GLY A 173 -11.72 -5.81 -22.74
N TYR A 174 -12.32 -5.65 -21.55
CA TYR A 174 -13.64 -5.05 -21.40
C TYR A 174 -13.68 -3.56 -21.73
N MET A 175 -12.66 -2.78 -21.33
CA MET A 175 -12.62 -1.33 -21.52
C MET A 175 -11.94 -0.88 -22.82
N LYS A 176 -11.62 -1.81 -23.72
CA LYS A 176 -10.90 -1.49 -24.95
C LYS A 176 -11.71 -0.54 -25.83
N GLY A 177 -11.15 0.64 -26.12
CA GLY A 177 -11.76 1.66 -26.99
C GLY A 177 -12.58 2.72 -26.25
N GLU A 178 -12.65 2.68 -24.92
CA GLU A 178 -13.33 3.71 -24.12
C GLU A 178 -12.48 4.99 -23.98
N GLU A 179 -13.12 6.16 -24.04
CA GLU A 179 -12.43 7.46 -24.00
C GLU A 179 -11.70 7.72 -22.67
N ASN A 180 -12.29 7.24 -21.56
CA ASN A 180 -11.77 7.45 -20.20
C ASN A 180 -11.02 6.23 -19.64
N TYR A 181 -10.35 5.47 -20.51
CA TYR A 181 -9.65 4.22 -20.17
C TYR A 181 -8.71 4.35 -18.96
N SER A 182 -7.77 5.30 -18.99
CA SER A 182 -6.79 5.49 -17.89
C SER A 182 -7.43 5.81 -16.55
N ARG A 183 -8.55 6.55 -16.56
CA ARG A 183 -9.28 6.93 -15.35
C ARG A 183 -9.93 5.72 -14.69
N TYR A 184 -10.46 4.80 -15.48
CA TYR A 184 -11.02 3.55 -14.96
C TYR A 184 -9.96 2.72 -14.24
N PHE A 185 -8.78 2.52 -14.84
CA PHE A 185 -7.68 1.80 -14.20
C PHE A 185 -7.13 2.52 -12.96
N GLY A 186 -7.14 3.85 -12.96
CA GLY A 186 -6.89 4.62 -11.74
C GLY A 186 -7.89 4.28 -10.64
N TYR A 187 -9.19 4.38 -10.92
CA TYR A 187 -10.24 4.07 -9.93
C TYR A 187 -10.15 2.62 -9.43
N LEU A 188 -9.78 1.69 -10.30
CA LEU A 188 -9.54 0.30 -9.94
C LEU A 188 -8.31 0.15 -9.01
N GLY A 189 -7.26 0.93 -9.23
CA GLY A 189 -6.06 0.97 -8.38
C GLY A 189 -6.35 1.47 -6.96
N ILE A 190 -7.09 2.57 -6.80
CA ILE A 190 -7.49 3.07 -5.46
C ILE A 190 -8.45 2.10 -4.76
N PHE A 191 -9.32 1.40 -5.50
CA PHE A 191 -10.17 0.35 -4.95
C PHE A 191 -9.34 -0.82 -4.39
N SER A 192 -8.40 -1.36 -5.18
CA SER A 192 -7.50 -2.41 -4.71
C SER A 192 -6.63 -1.98 -3.54
N PHE A 193 -6.11 -0.74 -3.55
CA PHE A 193 -5.39 -0.18 -2.40
C PHE A 193 -6.25 -0.18 -1.14
N SER A 194 -7.49 0.29 -1.23
CA SER A 194 -8.40 0.39 -0.08
C SER A 194 -8.69 -0.98 0.52
N MET A 195 -8.95 -1.98 -0.33
CA MET A 195 -9.22 -3.35 0.11
C MET A 195 -7.98 -4.02 0.73
N LEU A 196 -6.79 -3.81 0.16
CA LEU A 196 -5.54 -4.36 0.71
C LEU A 196 -5.17 -3.71 2.05
N LEU A 197 -5.36 -2.39 2.17
CA LEU A 197 -5.09 -1.66 3.41
C LEU A 197 -6.07 -2.04 4.52
N LEU A 198 -7.35 -2.26 4.18
CA LEU A 198 -8.37 -2.72 5.11
C LEU A 198 -8.00 -4.06 5.76
N VAL A 199 -7.41 -4.97 4.99
CA VAL A 199 -6.97 -6.28 5.50
C VAL A 199 -5.71 -6.19 6.36
N LEU A 200 -4.83 -5.22 6.09
CA LEU A 200 -3.53 -5.10 6.76
C LEU A 200 -3.59 -4.35 8.10
N THR A 201 -4.63 -3.55 8.33
CA THR A 201 -4.70 -2.69 9.50
C THR A 201 -5.07 -3.43 10.78
N ASP A 202 -4.44 -3.03 11.89
CA ASP A 202 -4.69 -3.60 13.22
C ASP A 202 -5.61 -2.72 14.10
N ASN A 203 -6.00 -1.55 13.62
CA ASN A 203 -6.73 -0.55 14.39
C ASN A 203 -8.11 -0.29 13.77
N LEU A 204 -9.16 -0.42 14.59
CA LEU A 204 -10.54 -0.21 14.17
C LEU A 204 -10.81 1.17 13.56
N PHE A 205 -10.11 2.21 14.01
CA PHE A 205 -10.24 3.55 13.44
C PHE A 205 -9.70 3.63 12.00
N VAL A 206 -8.57 2.98 11.74
CA VAL A 206 -7.95 2.93 10.41
C VAL A 206 -8.76 2.03 9.51
N LEU A 207 -9.28 0.92 10.05
CA LEU A 207 -10.25 0.07 9.37
C LEU A 207 -11.45 0.89 8.91
N TYR A 208 -12.02 1.75 9.77
CA TYR A 208 -13.11 2.65 9.39
C TYR A 208 -12.72 3.61 8.25
N ILE A 209 -11.53 4.21 8.31
CA ILE A 209 -11.03 5.07 7.22
C ILE A 209 -10.90 4.29 5.91
N CYS A 210 -10.38 3.06 5.96
CA CYS A 210 -10.27 2.19 4.78
C CYS A 210 -11.64 1.78 4.25
N TRP A 211 -12.58 1.50 5.15
CA TRP A 211 -13.96 1.15 4.83
C TRP A 211 -14.66 2.28 4.06
N GLU A 212 -14.49 3.51 4.53
CA GLU A 212 -14.94 4.73 3.85
C GLU A 212 -14.27 4.90 2.48
N LEU A 213 -12.97 4.60 2.36
CA LEU A 213 -12.24 4.66 1.10
C LEU A 213 -12.74 3.61 0.08
N VAL A 214 -13.12 2.42 0.53
CA VAL A 214 -13.81 1.40 -0.29
C VAL A 214 -15.17 1.94 -0.79
N GLY A 215 -15.91 2.63 0.07
CA GLY A 215 -17.17 3.30 -0.30
C GLY A 215 -16.97 4.39 -1.36
N VAL A 216 -15.94 5.23 -1.22
CA VAL A 216 -15.63 6.29 -2.19
C VAL A 216 -15.15 5.71 -3.53
N SER A 217 -14.24 4.73 -3.50
CA SER A 217 -13.71 4.13 -4.73
C SER A 217 -14.77 3.35 -5.52
N SER A 218 -15.68 2.64 -4.83
CA SER A 218 -16.82 2.00 -5.48
C SER A 218 -17.81 3.02 -6.09
N PHE A 219 -18.06 4.15 -5.43
CA PHE A 219 -18.84 5.25 -6.01
C PHE A 219 -18.23 5.77 -7.32
N LEU A 220 -16.90 5.96 -7.37
CA LEU A 220 -16.17 6.41 -8.56
C LEU A 220 -16.26 5.40 -9.72
N LEU A 221 -16.19 4.10 -9.42
CA LEU A 221 -16.32 3.02 -10.40
C LEU A 221 -17.75 2.90 -10.95
N ILE A 222 -18.76 2.92 -10.09
CA ILE A 222 -20.18 2.85 -10.52
C ILE A 222 -20.55 4.11 -11.32
N GLY A 223 -20.08 5.27 -10.89
CA GLY A 223 -20.27 6.56 -11.54
C GLY A 223 -19.35 6.82 -12.73
N PHE A 224 -18.62 5.82 -13.24
CA PHE A 224 -17.64 6.00 -14.30
C PHE A 224 -18.22 6.65 -15.57
N PHE A 225 -19.45 6.27 -15.96
CA PHE A 225 -20.16 6.85 -17.09
C PHE A 225 -20.92 8.13 -16.70
N ILE A 226 -20.19 9.25 -16.56
CA ILE A 226 -20.72 10.55 -16.12
C ILE A 226 -21.88 11.05 -17.00
N ASN A 227 -21.87 10.73 -18.29
CA ASN A 227 -22.89 11.17 -19.26
C ASN A 227 -24.23 10.42 -19.13
N LYS A 228 -24.32 9.40 -18.28
CA LYS A 228 -25.54 8.61 -18.07
C LYS A 228 -26.15 8.97 -16.72
N ASP A 229 -27.30 9.63 -16.73
CA ASP A 229 -28.05 9.98 -15.51
C ASP A 229 -28.40 8.74 -14.68
N SER A 230 -28.63 7.60 -15.33
CA SER A 230 -28.87 6.31 -14.66
C SER A 230 -27.64 5.85 -13.86
N ALA A 231 -26.43 6.05 -14.35
CA ALA A 231 -25.19 5.71 -13.64
C ALA A 231 -24.97 6.65 -12.44
N ALA A 232 -25.23 7.95 -12.61
CA ALA A 232 -25.14 8.92 -11.52
C ALA A 232 -26.18 8.64 -10.41
N ALA A 233 -27.41 8.26 -10.78
CA ALA A 233 -28.45 7.87 -9.83
C ALA A 233 -28.09 6.57 -9.10
N ALA A 234 -27.56 5.57 -9.81
CA ALA A 234 -27.13 4.30 -9.23
C ALA A 234 -25.96 4.49 -8.26
N ALA A 235 -24.95 5.28 -8.62
CA ALA A 235 -23.81 5.60 -7.77
C ALA A 235 -24.26 6.30 -6.48
N LYS A 236 -25.15 7.30 -6.58
CA LYS A 236 -25.73 7.98 -5.40
C LYS A 236 -26.49 7.00 -4.51
N LYS A 237 -27.33 6.14 -5.09
CA LYS A 237 -28.08 5.13 -4.32
C LYS A 237 -27.15 4.17 -3.58
N ALA A 238 -26.12 3.66 -4.27
CA ALA A 238 -25.15 2.76 -3.66
C ALA A 238 -24.37 3.43 -2.53
N PHE A 239 -23.89 4.65 -2.75
CA PHE A 239 -23.14 5.41 -1.75
C PHE A 239 -23.97 5.75 -0.51
N LEU A 240 -25.22 6.19 -0.69
CA LEU A 240 -26.11 6.48 0.45
C LEU A 240 -26.43 5.22 1.25
N THR A 241 -26.64 4.09 0.57
CA THR A 241 -26.92 2.81 1.24
C THR A 241 -25.70 2.35 2.04
N ASN A 242 -24.50 2.48 1.48
CA ASN A 242 -23.24 2.18 2.20
C ASN A 242 -23.08 3.08 3.43
N ARG A 243 -23.37 4.38 3.28
CA ARG A 243 -23.26 5.37 4.36
C ARG A 243 -24.10 5.03 5.58
N VAL A 244 -25.28 4.45 5.38
CA VAL A 244 -26.13 3.99 6.50
C VAL A 244 -25.44 2.85 7.27
N GLY A 245 -24.79 1.93 6.56
CA GLY A 245 -23.96 0.89 7.18
C GLY A 245 -22.75 1.48 7.92
N ASP A 246 -22.09 2.47 7.31
CA ASP A 246 -20.94 3.16 7.89
C ASP A 246 -21.30 3.88 9.20
N LEU A 247 -22.51 4.44 9.30
CA LEU A 247 -23.04 5.00 10.56
C LEU A 247 -23.24 3.94 11.63
N GLY A 248 -23.75 2.76 11.26
CA GLY A 248 -23.87 1.62 12.17
C GLY A 248 -22.51 1.16 12.70
N PHE A 249 -21.50 1.12 11.82
CA PHE A 249 -20.12 0.82 12.21
C PHE A 249 -19.55 1.89 13.15
N ALA A 250 -19.77 3.18 12.84
CA ALA A 250 -19.31 4.29 13.67
C ALA A 250 -19.93 4.26 15.08
N ILE A 251 -21.23 3.95 15.20
CA ILE A 251 -21.89 3.78 16.50
C ILE A 251 -21.30 2.59 17.29
N GLY A 252 -20.83 1.55 16.61
CA GLY A 252 -20.12 0.45 17.27
C GLY A 252 -18.72 0.82 17.80
N LEU A 253 -18.12 1.89 17.29
CA LEU A 253 -16.78 2.35 17.68
C LEU A 253 -16.77 3.39 18.81
N PHE A 254 -17.82 4.22 18.91
CA PHE A 254 -17.93 5.34 19.85
C PHE A 254 -18.97 5.08 20.93
#